data_AF-A0A7W5NSR7-F1
#
_entry.id   AF-A0A7W5NSR7-F1
#
_cell.length_a   1.000
_cell.length_b   1.000
_cell.length_c   1.000
_cell.angle_alpha   90.00
_cell.angle_beta   90.00
_cell.angle_gamma   90.00
#
_symmetry.space_group_name_H-M   'P 1'
#
loop_
_entity.id
_entity.type
_entity.pdbx_description
1 polymer ?
#
loop_
_entity_poly.entity_id
_entity_poly.type
_entity_poly.pdbx_seq_one_letter_code
_entity_poly.pdbx_strand_id
1 'polypeptide(L)'
;MPTRVPLLNHPAETELFGDALTCEAWLPAGFRVGEARQPPAAAESLLHALAVAEDARGDDTDDRKGEPSISFQRLEAKVDLLMNLVGKLARQRDDAPPLRGLRWSHLGLRLDATQPFGLAQGDAGVALIEPANWLSDHIELPARVLATSATADGLHHLWLRFAPLGAGLADALERHLFRLHRRQIAEARLMARQAD
;
A
#
# COMPACT_ATOMS: atom_id res chain seq x y z
N MET A 1 13.09 0.37 -16.38
CA MET A 1 11.60 0.40 -16.29
C MET A 1 11.24 1.78 -15.78
N PRO A 2 10.27 2.51 -16.35
CA PRO A 2 9.99 3.85 -15.86
C PRO A 2 9.36 3.71 -14.47
N THR A 3 10.17 3.88 -13.43
CA THR A 3 9.83 3.60 -12.02
C THR A 3 9.01 4.72 -11.38
N ARG A 4 8.77 5.81 -12.10
CA ARG A 4 8.07 7.00 -11.59
C ARG A 4 6.62 7.01 -12.03
N VAL A 5 5.76 7.27 -11.07
CA VAL A 5 4.32 7.39 -11.28
C VAL A 5 4.07 8.81 -11.82
N PRO A 6 3.52 8.98 -13.03
CA PRO A 6 3.50 10.27 -13.72
C PRO A 6 2.74 11.32 -12.90
N LEU A 7 3.26 12.55 -12.81
CA LEU A 7 2.57 13.65 -12.16
C LEU A 7 1.62 14.30 -13.17
N LEU A 8 0.34 14.42 -12.81
CA LEU A 8 -0.71 14.88 -13.71
C LEU A 8 -1.22 16.24 -13.27
N ASN A 9 -1.39 17.16 -14.22
CA ASN A 9 -2.03 18.44 -13.92
C ASN A 9 -3.55 18.25 -13.95
N HIS A 10 -4.14 17.89 -12.80
CA HIS A 10 -5.56 17.65 -12.63
C HIS A 10 -6.03 18.17 -11.25
N PRO A 11 -7.21 18.80 -11.11
CA PRO A 11 -7.68 19.32 -9.82
C PRO A 11 -7.73 18.26 -8.72
N ALA A 12 -8.13 17.03 -9.05
CA ALA A 12 -8.12 15.90 -8.13
C ALA A 12 -6.71 15.50 -7.65
N GLU A 13 -5.67 15.75 -8.46
CA GLU A 13 -4.28 15.52 -8.05
C GLU A 13 -3.88 16.51 -6.95
N THR A 14 -4.17 17.80 -7.16
CA THR A 14 -3.90 18.85 -6.17
C THR A 14 -4.68 18.62 -4.88
N GLU A 15 -5.96 18.23 -4.97
CA GLU A 15 -6.82 18.00 -3.80
C GLU A 15 -6.29 16.86 -2.90
N LEU A 16 -5.78 15.78 -3.49
CA LEU A 16 -5.35 14.59 -2.74
C LEU A 16 -3.87 14.64 -2.32
N PHE A 17 -3.02 15.35 -3.07
CA PHE A 17 -1.57 15.25 -2.92
C PHE A 17 -0.84 16.59 -2.77
N GLY A 18 -1.50 17.73 -2.94
CA GLY A 18 -0.86 19.06 -3.01
C GLY A 18 0.03 19.38 -1.80
N ASP A 19 -0.55 19.33 -0.60
CA ASP A 19 0.15 19.63 0.67
C ASP A 19 0.35 18.38 1.55
N ALA A 20 0.02 17.19 1.03
CA ALA A 20 0.04 15.95 1.79
C ALA A 20 1.33 15.14 1.52
N LEU A 21 1.83 14.46 2.56
CA LEU A 21 2.86 13.45 2.37
C LEU A 21 2.35 12.39 1.40
N THR A 22 3.08 12.23 0.29
CA THR A 22 2.69 11.39 -0.84
C THR A 22 3.79 10.38 -1.13
N CYS A 23 3.39 9.12 -1.29
CA CYS A 23 4.25 8.02 -1.70
C CYS A 23 3.88 7.55 -3.11
N GLU A 24 4.89 7.23 -3.91
CA GLU A 24 4.71 6.56 -5.21
C GLU A 24 5.12 5.10 -5.06
N ALA A 25 4.26 4.15 -5.45
CA ALA A 25 4.57 2.74 -5.31
C ALA A 25 3.95 1.91 -6.42
N TRP A 26 4.47 0.69 -6.59
CA TRP A 26 3.86 -0.36 -7.40
C TRP A 26 3.38 -1.45 -6.46
N LEU A 27 2.08 -1.45 -6.16
CA LEU A 27 1.46 -2.38 -5.21
C LEU A 27 0.20 -3.01 -5.82
N PRO A 28 -0.18 -4.22 -5.39
CA PRO A 28 -1.51 -4.75 -5.65
C PRO A 28 -2.56 -3.79 -5.09
N ALA A 29 -3.32 -3.15 -5.98
CA ALA A 29 -4.32 -2.17 -5.59
C ALA A 29 -5.50 -2.10 -6.56
N GLY A 30 -6.68 -1.83 -6.02
CA GLY A 30 -7.93 -1.82 -6.78
C GLY A 30 -9.03 -1.02 -6.11
N PHE A 31 -10.18 -0.96 -6.78
CA PHE A 31 -11.39 -0.33 -6.25
C PHE A 31 -12.58 -1.24 -6.53
N ARG A 32 -13.41 -1.43 -5.52
CA ARG A 32 -14.63 -2.23 -5.59
C ARG A 32 -15.82 -1.40 -5.17
N VAL A 33 -16.84 -1.32 -6.02
CA VAL A 33 -18.11 -0.64 -5.70
C VAL A 33 -18.81 -1.39 -4.57
N GLY A 34 -19.47 -0.65 -3.68
CA GLY A 34 -20.19 -1.18 -2.53
C GLY A 34 -19.44 -1.01 -1.20
N GLU A 35 -19.81 -1.81 -0.21
CA GLU A 35 -19.32 -1.63 1.16
C GLU A 35 -18.06 -2.46 1.46
N ALA A 36 -17.35 -2.06 2.52
CA ALA A 36 -16.22 -2.83 3.05
C ALA A 36 -16.72 -4.17 3.58
N ARG A 37 -16.01 -5.24 3.22
CA ARG A 37 -16.23 -6.59 3.73
C ARG A 37 -15.58 -6.78 5.09
N GLN A 38 -14.56 -5.96 5.40
CA GLN A 38 -13.84 -5.97 6.66
C GLN A 38 -14.16 -4.71 7.49
N PRO A 39 -14.19 -4.82 8.82
CA PRO A 39 -14.34 -3.65 9.68
C PRO A 39 -13.08 -2.76 9.60
N PRO A 40 -13.19 -1.44 9.78
CA PRO A 40 -12.05 -0.52 9.78
C PRO A 40 -10.94 -0.91 10.77
N ALA A 41 -11.30 -1.50 11.91
CA ALA A 41 -10.36 -2.00 12.91
C ALA A 41 -9.42 -3.10 12.38
N ALA A 42 -9.81 -3.85 11.35
CA ALA A 42 -8.95 -4.83 10.70
C ALA A 42 -7.82 -4.17 9.93
N ALA A 43 -8.12 -3.10 9.18
CA ALA A 43 -7.11 -2.31 8.47
C ALA A 43 -6.12 -1.66 9.46
N GLU A 44 -6.63 -1.11 10.57
CA GLU A 44 -5.80 -0.53 11.63
C GLU A 44 -4.86 -1.57 12.25
N SER A 45 -5.40 -2.73 12.62
CA SER A 45 -4.62 -3.84 13.19
C SER A 45 -3.54 -4.34 12.23
N LEU A 46 -3.86 -4.44 10.93
CA LEU A 46 -2.89 -4.84 9.92
C LEU A 46 -1.75 -3.82 9.79
N LEU A 47 -2.06 -2.53 9.74
CA LEU A 47 -1.03 -1.48 9.67
C LEU A 47 -0.13 -1.44 10.91
N HIS A 48 -0.67 -1.71 12.09
CA HIS A 48 0.13 -1.87 13.32
C HIS A 48 1.01 -3.12 13.29
N ALA A 49 0.47 -4.27 12.88
CA ALA A 49 1.23 -5.51 12.77
C ALA A 49 2.39 -5.37 11.77
N LEU A 50 2.16 -4.68 10.65
CA LEU A 50 3.20 -4.36 9.67
C LEU A 50 4.28 -3.45 10.26
N ALA A 51 3.90 -2.44 11.06
CA ALA A 51 4.88 -1.58 11.74
C ALA A 51 5.86 -2.40 12.59
N VAL A 52 5.32 -3.28 13.43
CA VAL A 52 6.13 -4.14 14.32
C VAL A 52 7.02 -5.09 13.52
N ALA A 53 6.48 -5.71 12.47
CA ALA A 53 7.21 -6.65 11.63
C ALA A 53 8.29 -6.00 10.76
N GLU A 54 8.09 -4.75 10.33
CA GLU A 54 9.09 -3.98 9.58
C GLU A 54 10.21 -3.46 10.49
N ASP A 55 9.88 -3.00 11.71
CA ASP A 55 10.88 -2.54 12.69
C ASP A 55 11.81 -3.69 13.11
N ALA A 56 11.27 -4.89 13.34
CA ALA A 56 12.05 -6.07 13.69
C ALA A 56 13.08 -6.46 12.62
N ARG A 57 12.77 -6.25 11.33
CA ARG A 57 13.69 -6.55 10.22
C ARG A 57 14.82 -5.52 10.07
N GLY A 58 14.65 -4.30 10.60
CA GLY A 58 15.67 -3.26 10.56
C GLY A 58 16.78 -3.45 11.59
N ASP A 59 16.47 -4.05 12.73
CA ASP A 59 17.39 -4.22 13.88
C ASP A 59 18.35 -5.42 13.70
N ASP A 60 18.06 -6.33 12.77
CA ASP A 60 18.87 -7.52 12.47
C ASP A 60 20.24 -7.22 11.83
N THR A 61 20.56 -5.94 11.58
CA THR A 61 21.88 -5.52 11.06
C THR A 61 22.84 -4.99 12.12
N ASP A 62 22.43 -4.86 13.40
CA ASP A 62 23.33 -4.45 14.48
C ASP A 62 23.69 -5.64 15.39
N ASP A 63 24.93 -6.09 15.28
CA ASP A 63 25.53 -7.16 16.09
C ASP A 63 25.34 -6.91 17.60
N ARG A 64 24.46 -7.69 18.25
CA ARG A 64 24.67 -8.40 19.55
C ARG A 64 23.34 -8.69 20.27
N LYS A 65 22.95 -9.97 20.34
CA LYS A 65 22.42 -10.63 21.56
C LYS A 65 22.12 -12.12 21.33
N GLY A 66 23.11 -12.96 21.58
CA GLY A 66 22.94 -14.39 21.87
C GLY A 66 22.44 -15.25 20.70
N GLU A 67 23.08 -16.39 20.48
CA GLU A 67 22.59 -17.37 19.52
C GLU A 67 21.16 -17.80 19.92
N PRO A 68 20.13 -17.58 19.08
CA PRO A 68 18.76 -17.90 19.44
C PRO A 68 18.67 -19.40 19.70
N SER A 69 18.00 -19.80 20.79
CA SER A 69 17.88 -21.21 21.14
C SER A 69 17.34 -22.03 19.96
N ILE A 70 17.78 -23.28 19.81
CA ILE A 70 17.31 -24.19 18.75
C ILE A 70 15.78 -24.29 18.73
N SER A 71 15.11 -24.18 19.88
CA SER A 71 13.65 -24.14 19.97
C SER A 71 13.04 -22.89 19.33
N PHE A 72 13.69 -21.73 19.49
CA PHE A 72 13.28 -20.48 18.85
C PHE A 72 13.45 -20.56 17.33
N GLN A 73 14.59 -21.03 16.84
CA GLN A 73 14.83 -21.24 15.41
C GLN A 73 13.81 -22.21 14.79
N ARG A 74 13.45 -23.28 15.50
CA ARG A 74 12.39 -24.22 15.06
C ARG A 74 11.01 -23.59 15.06
N LEU A 75 10.73 -22.67 15.99
CA LEU A 75 9.46 -21.94 16.01
C LEU A 75 9.40 -20.96 14.85
N GLU A 76 10.46 -20.20 14.61
CA GLU A 76 10.60 -19.27 13.49
C GLU A 76 10.40 -20.00 12.15
N ALA A 77 11.09 -21.13 11.93
CA ALA A 77 10.90 -21.94 10.72
C ALA A 77 9.46 -22.45 10.55
N LYS A 78 8.75 -22.74 11.64
CA LYS A 78 7.32 -23.11 11.58
C LYS A 78 6.44 -21.90 11.25
N VAL A 79 6.73 -20.73 11.81
CA VAL A 79 6.03 -19.48 11.50
C VAL A 79 6.23 -19.13 10.03
N ASP A 80 7.45 -19.21 9.51
CA ASP A 80 7.74 -18.97 8.09
C ASP A 80 7.04 -19.96 7.17
N LEU A 81 7.02 -21.25 7.52
CA LEU A 81 6.28 -22.25 6.77
C LEU A 81 4.78 -21.95 6.77
N LEU A 82 4.21 -21.59 7.93
CA LEU A 82 2.80 -21.19 8.05
C LEU A 82 2.51 -19.93 7.23
N MET A 83 3.36 -18.90 7.29
CA MET A 83 3.21 -17.69 6.49
C MET A 83 3.26 -17.99 4.98
N ASN A 84 4.15 -18.88 4.55
CA ASN A 84 4.22 -19.32 3.16
C ASN A 84 2.96 -20.10 2.73
N LEU A 85 2.45 -21.01 3.56
CA LEU A 85 1.25 -21.79 3.26
C LEU A 85 -0.01 -20.92 3.26
N VAL A 86 -0.14 -20.01 4.23
CA VAL A 86 -1.23 -19.03 4.30
C VAL A 86 -1.16 -18.09 3.10
N GLY A 87 0.02 -17.59 2.73
CA GLY A 87 0.21 -16.78 1.52
C GLY A 87 -0.20 -17.53 0.25
N LYS A 88 0.15 -18.83 0.13
CA LYS A 88 -0.31 -19.67 -1.00
C LYS A 88 -1.83 -19.84 -1.02
N LEU A 89 -2.45 -20.06 0.14
CA LEU A 89 -3.91 -20.20 0.26
C LEU A 89 -4.64 -18.88 -0.03
N ALA A 90 -4.11 -17.75 0.45
CA ALA A 90 -4.65 -16.42 0.18
C ALA A 90 -4.60 -16.11 -1.32
N ARG A 91 -3.48 -16.43 -2.00
CA ARG A 91 -3.33 -16.26 -3.45
C ARG A 91 -4.22 -17.18 -4.30
N GLN A 92 -4.78 -18.25 -3.74
CA GLN A 92 -5.77 -19.09 -4.42
C GLN A 92 -7.16 -18.45 -4.45
N ARG A 93 -7.38 -17.34 -3.73
CA ARG A 93 -8.61 -16.55 -3.87
C ARG A 93 -8.48 -15.64 -5.09
N ASP A 94 -9.40 -15.77 -6.05
CA ASP A 94 -9.48 -14.98 -7.29
C ASP A 94 -9.75 -13.47 -7.10
N ASP A 95 -9.73 -12.97 -5.85
CA ASP A 95 -10.10 -11.59 -5.50
C ASP A 95 -8.87 -10.68 -5.26
N ALA A 96 -7.64 -11.15 -5.55
CA ALA A 96 -6.43 -10.34 -5.35
C ALA A 96 -6.41 -9.12 -6.29
N PRO A 97 -6.16 -7.89 -5.78
CA PRO A 97 -6.13 -6.71 -6.61
C PRO A 97 -4.93 -6.75 -7.59
N PRO A 98 -5.07 -6.18 -8.80
CA PRO A 98 -3.99 -6.16 -9.78
C PRO A 98 -2.81 -5.28 -9.33
N LEU A 99 -1.59 -5.68 -9.67
CA LEU A 99 -0.39 -4.85 -9.47
C LEU A 99 -0.45 -3.60 -10.36
N ARG A 100 -0.43 -2.41 -9.74
CA ARG A 100 -0.55 -1.13 -10.45
C ARG A 100 0.37 -0.06 -9.85
N GLY A 101 0.77 0.89 -10.69
CA GLY A 101 1.39 2.12 -10.22
C GLY A 101 0.36 2.97 -9.49
N LEU A 102 0.73 3.52 -8.33
CA LEU A 102 -0.15 4.32 -7.52
C LEU A 102 0.55 5.51 -6.86
N ARG A 103 -0.23 6.55 -6.58
CA ARG A 103 0.14 7.65 -5.66
C ARG A 103 -0.75 7.59 -4.45
N TRP A 104 -0.16 7.62 -3.26
CA TRP A 104 -0.88 7.42 -2.01
C TRP A 104 -0.57 8.53 -1.01
N SER A 105 -1.63 9.14 -0.48
CA SER A 105 -1.59 10.02 0.69
C SER A 105 -2.63 9.57 1.72
N HIS A 106 -2.64 10.21 2.88
CA HIS A 106 -3.66 9.97 3.90
C HIS A 106 -5.07 10.43 3.45
N LEU A 107 -5.16 11.31 2.44
CA LEU A 107 -6.43 11.82 1.90
C LEU A 107 -7.05 10.89 0.85
N GLY A 108 -6.22 10.14 0.12
CA GLY A 108 -6.69 9.35 -0.99
C GLY A 108 -5.60 8.62 -1.77
N LEU A 109 -6.05 8.05 -2.88
CA LEU A 109 -5.26 7.16 -3.74
C LEU A 109 -5.48 7.52 -5.20
N ARG A 110 -4.41 7.51 -5.99
CA ARG A 110 -4.52 7.48 -7.45
C ARG A 110 -4.03 6.14 -7.96
N LEU A 111 -4.82 5.50 -8.80
CA LEU A 111 -4.49 4.25 -9.46
C LEU A 111 -4.29 4.46 -10.96
N ASP A 112 -3.23 3.87 -11.50
CA ASP A 112 -2.91 3.89 -12.92
C ASP A 112 -3.24 2.54 -13.55
N ALA A 113 -3.86 2.54 -14.73
CA ALA A 113 -4.23 1.33 -15.46
C ALA A 113 -4.09 1.52 -16.98
N THR A 114 -3.88 0.43 -17.70
CA THR A 114 -3.89 0.40 -19.18
C THR A 114 -5.29 0.22 -19.76
N GLN A 115 -6.31 0.06 -18.91
CA GLN A 115 -7.71 -0.10 -19.30
C GLN A 115 -8.58 0.87 -18.50
N PRO A 116 -9.71 1.33 -19.07
CA PRO A 116 -10.66 2.15 -18.35
C PRO A 116 -11.21 1.43 -17.12
N PHE A 117 -11.47 2.18 -16.05
CA PHE A 117 -12.04 1.63 -14.82
C PHE A 117 -13.55 1.39 -14.89
N GLY A 118 -14.26 2.02 -15.84
CA GLY A 118 -15.72 1.90 -15.96
C GLY A 118 -16.51 2.51 -14.80
N LEU A 119 -15.93 3.49 -14.10
CA LEU A 119 -16.51 4.16 -12.93
C LEU A 119 -16.86 5.61 -13.27
N ALA A 120 -17.90 6.14 -12.63
CA ALA A 120 -18.30 7.54 -12.71
C ALA A 120 -17.80 8.33 -11.49
N GLN A 121 -17.61 9.64 -11.69
CA GLN A 121 -17.35 10.54 -10.57
C GLN A 121 -18.50 10.48 -9.56
N GLY A 122 -18.16 10.34 -8.27
CA GLY A 122 -19.10 10.21 -7.18
C GLY A 122 -19.42 8.76 -6.78
N ASP A 123 -19.03 7.75 -7.57
CA ASP A 123 -19.24 6.36 -7.21
C ASP A 123 -18.58 6.04 -5.87
N ALA A 124 -19.36 5.45 -4.96
CA ALA A 124 -18.89 5.05 -3.64
C ALA A 124 -18.46 3.58 -3.64
N GLY A 125 -17.39 3.29 -2.93
CA GLY A 125 -16.82 1.96 -2.89
C GLY A 125 -15.71 1.84 -1.86
N VAL A 126 -14.82 0.89 -2.12
CA VAL A 126 -13.72 0.53 -1.24
C VAL A 126 -12.45 0.43 -2.06
N ALA A 127 -11.42 1.18 -1.66
CA ALA A 127 -10.07 1.00 -2.14
C ALA A 127 -9.45 -0.21 -1.45
N LEU A 128 -8.91 -1.14 -2.23
CA LEU A 128 -8.15 -2.31 -1.76
C LEU A 128 -6.68 -2.05 -2.05
N ILE A 129 -5.83 -2.18 -1.04
CA ILE A 129 -4.39 -1.95 -1.16
C ILE A 129 -3.67 -3.04 -0.37
N GLU A 130 -2.71 -3.75 -0.98
CA GLU A 130 -1.76 -4.59 -0.26
C GLU A 130 -0.55 -3.73 0.15
N PRO A 131 -0.45 -3.29 1.42
CA PRO A 131 0.55 -2.32 1.86
C PRO A 131 1.98 -2.89 1.94
N ALA A 132 2.13 -4.22 1.94
CA ALA A 132 3.42 -4.90 2.07
C ALA A 132 3.60 -5.95 0.98
N ASN A 133 4.76 -5.96 0.34
CA ASN A 133 5.08 -6.89 -0.76
C ASN A 133 5.30 -8.35 -0.30
N TRP A 134 5.56 -8.57 1.00
CA TRP A 134 5.84 -9.87 1.60
C TRP A 134 4.62 -10.52 2.23
N LEU A 135 3.50 -9.81 2.35
CA LEU A 135 2.25 -10.28 2.94
C LEU A 135 1.12 -10.13 1.92
N SER A 136 0.48 -11.24 1.55
CA SER A 136 -0.71 -11.24 0.69
C SER A 136 -1.97 -11.00 1.54
N ASP A 137 -2.06 -9.79 2.11
CA ASP A 137 -3.23 -9.28 2.82
C ASP A 137 -3.44 -7.81 2.47
N HIS A 138 -4.71 -7.40 2.34
CA HIS A 138 -5.08 -6.06 1.88
C HIS A 138 -5.83 -5.29 2.96
N ILE A 139 -5.65 -3.97 2.96
CA ILE A 139 -6.52 -3.05 3.70
C ILE A 139 -7.69 -2.63 2.82
N GLU A 140 -8.86 -2.48 3.44
CA GLU A 140 -10.06 -1.94 2.82
C GLU A 140 -10.35 -0.54 3.36
N LEU A 141 -10.27 0.47 2.49
CA LEU A 141 -10.53 1.86 2.85
C LEU A 141 -11.76 2.37 2.08
N PRO A 142 -12.87 2.71 2.76
CA PRO A 142 -14.02 3.31 2.10
C PRO A 142 -13.61 4.59 1.37
N ALA A 143 -14.01 4.70 0.11
CA ALA A 143 -13.61 5.79 -0.76
C ALA A 143 -14.70 6.14 -1.77
N ARG A 144 -14.60 7.34 -2.32
CA ARG A 144 -15.42 7.78 -3.46
C ARG A 144 -14.54 8.14 -4.64
N VAL A 145 -15.05 7.90 -5.84
CA VAL A 145 -14.39 8.33 -7.08
C VAL A 145 -14.44 9.85 -7.17
N LEU A 146 -13.27 10.48 -7.10
CA LEU A 146 -13.12 11.92 -7.22
C LEU A 146 -13.05 12.33 -8.69
N ALA A 147 -12.33 11.56 -9.51
CA ALA A 147 -12.21 11.78 -10.94
C ALA A 147 -11.69 10.52 -11.66
N THR A 148 -11.93 10.47 -12.96
CA THR A 148 -11.30 9.55 -13.90
C THR A 148 -10.75 10.33 -15.09
N SER A 149 -9.56 10.00 -15.56
CA SER A 149 -8.97 10.62 -16.75
C SER A 149 -8.28 9.58 -17.61
N ALA A 150 -8.17 9.86 -18.90
CA ALA A 150 -7.34 9.12 -19.84
C ALA A 150 -6.31 10.08 -20.42
N THR A 151 -5.04 9.69 -20.44
CA THR A 151 -3.99 10.45 -21.13
C THR A 151 -3.94 10.05 -22.61
N ALA A 152 -3.29 10.89 -23.42
CA ALA A 152 -3.09 10.63 -24.85
C ALA A 152 -2.33 9.32 -25.12
N ASP A 153 -1.51 8.88 -24.16
CA ASP A 153 -0.72 7.64 -24.23
C ASP A 153 -1.55 6.38 -23.89
N GLY A 154 -2.85 6.52 -23.64
CA GLY A 154 -3.75 5.41 -23.31
C GLY A 154 -3.68 4.95 -21.85
N LEU A 155 -3.01 5.69 -20.97
CA LEU A 155 -3.05 5.42 -19.54
C LEU A 155 -4.32 6.03 -18.94
N HIS A 156 -5.00 5.21 -18.14
CA HIS A 156 -6.18 5.59 -17.39
C HIS A 156 -5.80 5.84 -15.93
N HIS A 157 -6.34 6.91 -15.37
CA HIS A 157 -6.10 7.34 -14.01
C HIS A 157 -7.42 7.44 -13.25
N LEU A 158 -7.44 6.90 -12.05
CA LEU A 158 -8.57 6.94 -11.14
C LEU A 158 -8.12 7.61 -9.84
N TRP A 159 -8.75 8.73 -9.47
CA TRP A 159 -8.54 9.39 -8.19
C TRP A 159 -9.66 8.99 -7.23
N LEU A 160 -9.27 8.49 -6.07
CA LEU A 160 -10.14 8.03 -5.01
C LEU A 160 -9.89 8.89 -3.76
N ARG A 161 -10.96 9.45 -3.21
CA ARG A 161 -10.90 10.16 -1.92
C ARG A 161 -11.42 9.25 -0.83
N PHE A 162 -10.63 9.04 0.23
CA PHE A 162 -11.08 8.26 1.37
C PHE A 162 -12.22 8.96 2.11
N ALA A 163 -13.17 8.16 2.60
CA ALA A 163 -14.14 8.63 3.57
C ALA A 163 -13.44 8.99 4.89
N PRO A 164 -14.07 9.77 5.78
CA PRO A 164 -13.51 10.04 7.11
C PRO A 164 -13.14 8.75 7.83
N LEU A 165 -11.85 8.56 8.08
CA LEU A 165 -11.33 7.42 8.83
C LEU A 165 -11.45 7.72 10.33
N GLY A 166 -11.64 6.68 11.14
CA GLY A 166 -11.53 6.81 12.59
C GLY A 166 -10.11 7.25 12.99
N ALA A 167 -9.97 7.92 14.14
CA ALA A 167 -8.69 8.51 14.56
C ALA A 167 -7.53 7.49 14.64
N GLY A 168 -7.82 6.26 15.11
CA GLY A 168 -6.82 5.18 15.17
C GLY A 168 -6.30 4.77 13.80
N LEU A 169 -7.20 4.39 12.89
CA LEU A 169 -6.87 4.05 11.51
C LEU A 169 -6.16 5.20 10.76
N ALA A 170 -6.57 6.46 10.98
CA ALA A 170 -5.92 7.62 10.37
C ALA A 170 -4.46 7.76 10.83
N ASP A 171 -4.18 7.70 12.13
CA ASP A 171 -2.82 7.75 12.67
C ASP A 171 -1.98 6.55 12.20
N ALA A 172 -2.55 5.34 12.18
CA ALA A 172 -1.88 4.14 11.69
C ALA A 172 -1.48 4.27 10.20
N LEU A 173 -2.38 4.83 9.37
CA LEU A 173 -2.14 5.08 7.95
C LEU A 173 -1.06 6.14 7.73
N GLU A 174 -1.11 7.26 8.43
CA GLU A 174 -0.10 8.32 8.34
C GLU A 174 1.30 7.82 8.71
N ARG A 175 1.40 7.05 9.80
CA ARG A 175 2.67 6.44 10.22
C ARG A 175 3.19 5.44 9.19
N HIS A 176 2.32 4.65 8.58
CA HIS A 176 2.70 3.71 7.52
C HIS A 176 3.24 4.46 6.30
N LEU A 177 2.54 5.49 5.83
CA LEU A 177 2.99 6.34 4.73
C LEU A 177 4.34 7.00 5.04
N PHE A 178 4.54 7.48 6.27
CA PHE A 178 5.82 8.05 6.68
C PHE A 178 6.98 7.03 6.65
N ARG A 179 6.73 5.79 7.09
CA ARG A 179 7.72 4.69 6.99
C ARG A 179 8.03 4.36 5.53
N LEU A 180 7.01 4.22 4.70
CA LEU A 180 7.15 3.97 3.27
C LEU A 180 7.97 5.07 2.59
N HIS A 181 7.66 6.33 2.88
CA HIS A 181 8.39 7.49 2.36
C HIS A 181 9.87 7.49 2.78
N ARG A 182 10.15 7.24 4.07
CA ARG A 182 11.54 7.14 4.56
C ARG A 182 12.33 6.05 3.86
N ARG A 183 11.70 4.89 3.60
CA ARG A 183 12.32 3.78 2.84
C ARG A 183 12.65 4.20 1.41
N GLN A 184 11.73 4.86 0.71
CA GLN A 184 11.95 5.37 -0.64
C GLN A 184 13.11 6.38 -0.72
N ILE A 185 13.25 7.26 0.27
CA ILE A 185 14.38 8.19 0.35
C ILE A 185 15.70 7.44 0.55
N ALA A 186 15.72 6.44 1.43
CA ALA A 186 16.92 5.64 1.69
C ALA A 186 17.38 4.88 0.43
N GLU A 187 16.44 4.24 -0.27
CA GLU A 187 16.70 3.54 -1.53
C GLU A 187 17.22 4.49 -2.62
N ALA A 188 16.60 5.66 -2.79
CA ALA A 188 17.05 6.65 -3.76
C ALA A 188 18.47 7.15 -3.48
N ARG A 189 18.84 7.35 -2.20
CA ARG A 189 20.19 7.74 -1.79
C ARG A 189 21.21 6.63 -2.05
N LEU A 190 20.84 5.37 -1.84
CA LEU A 190 21.71 4.22 -2.12
C LEU A 190 21.99 4.10 -3.62
N MET A 191 20.94 4.20 -4.45
CA MET A 191 21.07 4.16 -5.91
C MET A 191 21.95 5.29 -6.44
N ALA A 192 21.83 6.51 -5.89
CA ALA A 192 22.68 7.64 -6.27
C ALA A 192 24.16 7.38 -5.96
N ARG A 193 24.47 6.78 -4.80
CA ARG A 193 25.85 6.44 -4.42
C ARG A 193 26.47 5.30 -5.23
N GLN A 194 25.65 4.44 -5.84
CA GLN A 194 26.11 3.32 -6.68
C GLN A 194 26.34 3.74 -8.14
N ALA A 195 25.86 4.92 -8.54
CA ALA A 195 26.00 5.47 -9.88
C ALA A 195 27.22 6.40 -10.03
N ASP A 196 27.83 6.81 -8.92
CA ASP A 196 29.13 7.50 -8.84
C ASP A 196 30.28 6.49 -8.68
#